data_AF-A0AAW1RQH3-F1
#
_entry.id   AF-A0AAW1RQH3-F1
#
_cell.length_a   1.000
_cell.length_b   1.000
_cell.length_c   1.000
_cell.angle_alpha   90.00
_cell.angle_beta   90.00
_cell.angle_gamma   90.00
#
_symmetry.space_group_name_H-M   'P 1'
#
loop_
_entity.id
_entity.type
_entity.pdbx_description
1 polymer ?
#
loop_
_entity_poly.entity_id
_entity_poly.type
_entity_poly.pdbx_seq_one_letter_code
_entity_poly.pdbx_strand_id
1 'polypeptide(L)'
;MMPVFQIFAGGPLGSGQQWCSWIHRDDLVNLYLEAVTNDKFNGVYNATAPNPVRMAELCSSLGTTLGRPSWLPVPDFALQVVLGEGAQTVLEGQRVLPARAQEEGFSFQYNNVNAALKNIYKGA
;
A
#
# COMPACT_ATOMS: atom_id res chain seq x y z
N MET A 1 10.88 1.90 -1.27
CA MET A 1 11.25 0.46 -1.30
C MET A 1 12.03 0.06 -2.55
N MET A 2 11.71 0.59 -3.75
CA MET A 2 12.35 0.18 -5.02
C MET A 2 13.90 0.08 -5.03
N PRO A 3 14.69 1.05 -4.52
CA PRO A 3 16.15 0.97 -4.62
C PRO A 3 16.76 -0.27 -3.95
N VAL A 4 16.19 -0.69 -2.82
CA VAL A 4 16.64 -1.88 -2.07
C VAL A 4 16.36 -3.16 -2.85
N PHE A 5 15.22 -3.21 -3.56
CA PHE A 5 14.88 -4.33 -4.45
C PHE A 5 15.77 -4.38 -5.70
N GLN A 6 16.14 -3.23 -6.26
CA GLN A 6 17.03 -3.17 -7.45
C GLN A 6 18.42 -3.76 -7.17
N ILE A 7 18.93 -3.61 -5.94
CA ILE A 7 20.19 -4.21 -5.49
C ILE A 7 20.04 -5.62 -4.89
N PHE A 8 18.90 -6.30 -5.11
CA PHE A 8 18.61 -7.67 -4.63
C PHE A 8 18.56 -7.84 -3.10
N ALA A 9 18.45 -6.75 -2.35
CA ALA A 9 18.40 -6.73 -0.88
C ALA A 9 16.97 -6.55 -0.34
N GLY A 10 15.94 -6.79 -1.16
CA GLY A 10 14.54 -6.56 -0.81
C GLY A 10 13.95 -7.65 0.10
N GLY A 11 12.99 -7.26 0.93
CA GLY A 11 12.21 -8.17 1.77
C GLY A 11 11.24 -7.44 2.68
N PRO A 12 10.50 -8.19 3.53
CA PRO A 12 9.49 -7.64 4.41
C PRO A 12 10.08 -6.68 5.45
N LEU A 13 9.32 -5.65 5.82
CA LEU A 13 9.68 -4.77 6.92
C LEU A 13 9.25 -5.39 8.24
N GLY A 14 10.17 -5.51 9.20
CA GLY A 14 9.93 -6.16 10.48
C GLY A 14 9.43 -7.60 10.34
N SER A 15 8.40 -7.98 11.11
CA SER A 15 7.79 -9.31 11.04
C SER A 15 7.12 -9.64 9.70
N GLY A 16 6.78 -8.62 8.91
CA GLY A 16 5.97 -8.77 7.69
C GLY A 16 4.49 -9.06 7.94
N GLN A 17 4.07 -9.25 9.19
CA GLN A 17 2.70 -9.60 9.58
C GLN A 17 1.81 -8.38 9.79
N GLN A 18 2.35 -7.18 9.86
CA GLN A 18 1.53 -5.97 9.96
C GLN A 18 0.66 -5.78 8.71
N TRP A 19 -0.49 -5.15 8.92
CA TRP A 19 -1.38 -4.78 7.82
C TRP A 19 -0.88 -3.54 7.09
N CYS A 20 -0.94 -3.58 5.76
CA CYS A 20 -0.73 -2.43 4.91
C CYS A 20 -2.02 -2.13 4.15
N SER A 21 -2.74 -1.10 4.60
CA SER A 21 -3.75 -0.44 3.79
C SER A 21 -3.07 0.53 2.84
N TRP A 22 -3.33 0.36 1.55
CA TRP A 22 -2.69 1.06 0.45
C TRP A 22 -3.77 1.63 -0.47
N ILE A 23 -3.44 2.58 -1.34
CA ILE A 23 -4.32 3.04 -2.42
C ILE A 23 -3.48 3.40 -3.64
N HIS A 24 -3.96 3.09 -4.84
CA HIS A 24 -3.30 3.56 -6.06
C HIS A 24 -3.50 5.08 -6.20
N ARG A 25 -2.50 5.80 -6.71
CA ARG A 25 -2.56 7.27 -6.84
C ARG A 25 -3.79 7.72 -7.64
N ASP A 26 -4.10 7.06 -8.75
CA ASP A 26 -5.23 7.45 -9.60
C ASP A 26 -6.57 7.22 -8.90
N ASP A 27 -6.72 6.15 -8.10
CA ASP A 27 -7.92 5.93 -7.30
C ASP A 27 -8.08 6.98 -6.20
N LEU A 28 -6.97 7.41 -5.58
CA LEU A 28 -7.00 8.48 -4.58
C LEU A 28 -7.43 9.82 -5.20
N VAL A 29 -6.90 10.15 -6.38
CA VAL A 29 -7.30 11.36 -7.11
C VAL A 29 -8.79 11.31 -7.48
N ASN A 30 -9.27 10.17 -7.99
CA ASN A 30 -10.68 10.00 -8.32
C ASN A 30 -11.59 10.10 -7.09
N LEU A 31 -11.14 9.60 -5.92
CA LEU A 31 -11.89 9.74 -4.68
C LEU A 31 -11.99 11.20 -4.23
N TYR A 32 -10.93 11.99 -4.42
CA TYR A 32 -11.00 13.44 -4.20
C TYR A 32 -11.93 14.14 -5.18
N LEU A 33 -11.92 13.74 -6.45
CA LEU A 33 -12.85 14.30 -7.44
C LEU A 33 -14.30 14.02 -7.03
N GLU A 34 -14.64 12.78 -6.69
CA GLU A 34 -15.97 12.44 -6.17
C GLU A 34 -16.32 13.27 -4.93
N ALA A 35 -15.40 13.40 -3.97
CA ALA A 35 -15.64 14.21 -2.76
C ALA A 35 -15.93 15.69 -3.05
N VAL A 36 -15.39 16.25 -4.14
CA VAL A 36 -15.58 17.67 -4.50
C VAL A 36 -16.76 17.88 -5.45
N THR A 37 -17.13 16.87 -6.25
CA THR A 37 -18.17 17.01 -7.30
C THR A 37 -19.48 16.31 -6.97
N ASN A 38 -19.53 15.45 -5.96
CA ASN A 38 -20.69 14.63 -5.62
C ASN A 38 -21.11 14.89 -4.17
N ASP A 39 -22.25 15.58 -3.99
CA ASP A 39 -22.80 15.92 -2.67
C ASP A 39 -23.17 14.71 -1.80
N LYS A 40 -23.08 13.48 -2.31
CA LYS A 40 -23.19 12.27 -1.47
C LYS A 40 -21.93 12.03 -0.63
N PHE A 41 -20.76 12.44 -1.13
CA PHE A 41 -19.47 12.20 -0.50
C PHE A 41 -19.19 13.24 0.61
N ASN A 42 -19.89 13.10 1.73
CA ASN A 42 -19.83 14.04 2.86
C ASN A 42 -19.31 13.41 4.16
N GLY A 43 -18.45 14.16 4.86
CA GLY A 43 -17.82 13.75 6.12
C GLY A 43 -16.52 12.94 5.93
N VAL A 44 -16.27 11.97 6.82
CA VAL A 44 -15.00 11.23 6.87
C VAL A 44 -15.05 9.97 5.99
N TYR A 45 -14.03 9.79 5.14
CA TYR A 45 -13.82 8.62 4.30
C TYR A 45 -12.42 8.06 4.49
N ASN A 46 -12.30 6.73 4.48
CA ASN A 46 -11.02 6.05 4.39
C ASN A 46 -10.60 5.97 2.91
N ALA A 47 -9.52 6.66 2.56
CA ALA A 47 -8.95 6.62 1.22
C ALA A 47 -7.97 5.43 1.07
N THR A 48 -8.52 4.21 1.10
CA THR A 48 -7.76 2.96 0.96
C THR A 48 -8.39 2.09 -0.13
N ALA A 49 -7.60 1.27 -0.80
CA ALA A 49 -8.07 0.22 -1.69
C ALA A 49 -8.83 -0.85 -0.87
N PRO A 50 -9.80 -1.56 -1.47
CA PRO A 50 -10.71 -2.43 -0.73
C PRO A 50 -10.07 -3.72 -0.21
N ASN A 51 -8.87 -4.07 -0.69
CA ASN A 51 -8.15 -5.28 -0.28
C ASN A 51 -6.78 -4.92 0.33
N PRO A 52 -6.73 -4.57 1.63
CA PRO A 52 -5.47 -4.45 2.38
C PRO A 52 -4.70 -5.77 2.35
N VAL A 53 -3.38 -5.68 2.37
CA VAL A 53 -2.47 -6.84 2.31
C VAL A 53 -1.56 -6.87 3.53
N ARG A 54 -0.92 -8.00 3.79
CA ARG A 54 0.17 -8.05 4.78
C ARG A 54 1.44 -7.42 4.19
N MET A 55 2.32 -6.87 5.03
CA MET A 55 3.59 -6.29 4.56
C MET A 55 4.43 -7.29 3.77
N ALA A 56 4.46 -8.57 4.18
CA ALA A 56 5.14 -9.63 3.45
C ALA A 56 4.56 -9.84 2.03
N GLU A 57 3.24 -9.74 1.89
CA GLU A 57 2.56 -9.84 0.59
C GLU A 57 2.89 -8.64 -0.30
N LEU A 58 2.83 -7.41 0.24
CA LEU A 58 3.22 -6.20 -0.48
C LEU A 58 4.67 -6.31 -1.03
N CYS A 59 5.60 -6.76 -0.19
CA CYS A 59 7.01 -6.90 -0.56
C CYS A 59 7.21 -8.00 -1.61
N SER A 60 6.52 -9.14 -1.48
CA SER A 60 6.53 -10.23 -2.45
C SER A 60 5.99 -9.79 -3.81
N SER A 61 4.86 -9.07 -3.82
CA SER A 61 4.26 -8.49 -5.02
C SER A 61 5.18 -7.48 -5.69
N LEU A 62 5.88 -6.64 -4.92
CA LEU A 62 6.86 -5.69 -5.43
C LEU A 62 8.05 -6.41 -6.07
N GLY A 63 8.63 -7.39 -5.37
CA GLY A 63 9.72 -8.20 -5.90
C GLY A 63 9.35 -8.90 -7.21
N THR A 64 8.18 -9.55 -7.23
CA THR A 64 7.65 -10.21 -8.44
C THR A 64 7.49 -9.23 -9.59
N THR A 65 6.96 -8.02 -9.33
CA THR A 65 6.76 -6.99 -10.36
C THR A 65 8.09 -6.48 -10.93
N LEU A 66 9.13 -6.38 -10.10
CA LEU A 66 10.46 -5.92 -10.52
C LEU A 66 11.37 -7.05 -11.03
N GLY A 67 10.92 -8.31 -11.02
CA GLY A 67 11.76 -9.47 -11.32
C GLY A 67 12.94 -9.62 -10.35
N ARG A 68 12.71 -9.38 -9.06
CA ARG A 68 13.72 -9.43 -7.98
C ARG A 68 13.20 -10.22 -6.78
N PRO A 69 14.07 -10.91 -6.02
CA PRO A 69 13.63 -11.70 -4.88
C PRO A 69 13.20 -10.78 -3.71
N SER A 70 12.25 -11.26 -2.90
CA SER A 70 11.78 -10.63 -1.66
C SER A 70 12.02 -11.58 -0.50
N TRP A 71 13.17 -11.46 0.18
CA TRP A 71 13.62 -12.47 1.13
C TRP A 71 14.41 -11.92 2.33
N LEU A 72 14.95 -10.70 2.23
CA LEU A 72 15.78 -10.12 3.29
C LEU A 72 14.92 -9.23 4.22
N PRO A 73 14.49 -9.73 5.38
CA PRO A 73 13.70 -8.92 6.30
C PRO A 73 14.50 -7.74 6.84
N VAL A 74 13.88 -6.58 6.92
CA VAL A 74 14.49 -5.40 7.55
C VAL A 74 14.22 -5.44 9.05
N PRO A 75 15.25 -5.48 9.92
CA PRO A 75 15.06 -5.52 11.37
C PRO A 75 14.35 -4.27 11.90
N ASP A 76 13.54 -4.44 12.95
CA ASP A 76 12.77 -3.35 13.56
C ASP A 76 13.65 -2.18 14.02
N PHE A 77 14.83 -2.47 14.59
CA PHE A 77 15.76 -1.43 15.03
C PHE A 77 16.25 -0.56 13.86
N ALA A 78 16.46 -1.16 12.68
CA ALA A 78 16.90 -0.43 11.50
C ALA A 78 15.80 0.53 11.01
N LEU A 79 14.53 0.09 11.11
CA LEU A 79 13.38 0.94 10.81
C LEU A 79 13.25 2.09 11.81
N GLN A 80 13.46 1.85 13.10
CA GLN A 80 13.45 2.88 14.14
C GLN A 80 14.57 3.92 13.93
N VAL A 81 15.77 3.50 13.51
CA VAL A 81 16.87 4.42 13.21
C VAL A 81 16.54 5.33 12.01
N VAL A 82 15.90 4.79 10.97
CA VAL A 82 15.59 5.55 9.74
C VAL A 82 14.34 6.43 9.88
N LEU A 83 13.30 5.93 10.55
CA LEU A 83 11.98 6.56 10.59
C LEU A 83 11.65 7.21 11.95
N GLY A 84 12.45 6.99 12.99
CA GLY A 84 12.16 7.44 14.34
C GLY A 84 10.83 6.92 14.84
N GLU A 85 10.01 7.80 15.41
CA GLU A 85 8.65 7.50 15.90
C GLU A 85 7.71 7.02 14.77
N GLY A 86 7.96 7.42 13.52
CA GLY A 86 7.18 6.97 12.36
C GLY A 86 7.34 5.48 12.04
N ALA A 87 8.35 4.82 12.63
CA ALA A 87 8.52 3.37 12.50
C ALA A 87 7.32 2.61 13.05
N GLN A 88 6.65 3.11 14.10
CA GLN A 88 5.53 2.42 14.73
C GLN A 88 4.35 2.26 13.76
N THR A 89 4.05 3.28 12.94
CA THR A 89 3.03 3.18 11.89
C THR A 89 3.35 2.08 10.88
N VAL A 90 4.62 1.91 10.54
CA VAL A 90 5.10 0.88 9.59
C VAL A 90 5.18 -0.50 10.24
N LEU A 91 5.44 -0.59 11.55
CA LEU A 91 5.65 -1.85 12.28
C LEU A 91 4.36 -2.45 12.83
N GLU A 92 3.34 -1.64 13.14
CA GLU A 92 2.06 -2.12 13.66
C GLU A 92 1.03 -2.29 12.53
N GLY A 93 0.94 -1.27 11.66
CA GLY A 93 -0.01 -1.24 10.55
C GLY A 93 -1.48 -1.28 10.99
N GLN A 94 -2.39 -0.94 10.08
CA GLN A 94 -3.83 -1.00 10.34
C GLN A 94 -4.56 -1.60 9.14
N ARG A 95 -5.56 -2.44 9.41
CA ARG A 95 -6.46 -2.97 8.38
C ARG A 95 -7.64 -2.00 8.21
N VAL A 96 -7.43 -0.98 7.40
CA VAL A 96 -8.41 0.07 7.11
C VAL A 96 -9.15 -0.24 5.81
N LEU A 97 -10.47 -0.30 5.89
CA LEU A 97 -11.37 -0.59 4.77
C LEU A 97 -12.13 0.68 4.31
N PRO A 98 -12.34 0.85 2.99
CA PRO A 98 -13.07 1.99 2.43
C PRO A 98 -14.59 1.76 2.41
N ALA A 99 -15.17 1.27 3.51
CA ALA A 99 -16.57 0.80 3.56
C ALA A 99 -17.57 1.83 3.01
N ARG A 100 -17.52 3.08 3.47
CA ARG A 100 -18.40 4.16 3.00
C ARG A 100 -18.26 4.44 1.50
N ALA A 101 -17.03 4.49 0.98
CA ALA A 101 -16.82 4.71 -0.44
C ALA A 101 -17.41 3.55 -1.27
N GLN A 102 -17.27 2.30 -0.80
CA GLN A 102 -17.88 1.14 -1.45
C GLN A 102 -19.41 1.15 -1.40
N GLU A 103 -19.99 1.49 -0.24
CA GLU A 103 -21.44 1.62 -0.03
C GLU A 103 -22.05 2.70 -0.93
N GLU A 104 -21.31 3.78 -1.18
CA GLU A 104 -21.71 4.88 -2.07
C GLU A 104 -21.41 4.61 -3.56
N GLY A 105 -20.86 3.43 -3.87
CA GLY A 105 -20.65 2.95 -5.24
C GLY A 105 -19.37 3.44 -5.90
N PHE A 106 -18.38 3.93 -5.13
CA PHE A 106 -17.08 4.29 -5.67
C PHE A 106 -16.42 3.11 -6.37
N SER A 107 -16.06 3.30 -7.64
CA SER A 107 -15.43 2.26 -8.45
C SER A 107 -13.91 2.40 -8.42
N PHE A 108 -13.27 1.55 -7.62
CA PHE A 108 -11.81 1.44 -7.58
C PHE A 108 -11.28 0.77 -8.85
N GLN A 109 -10.39 1.46 -9.57
CA GLN A 109 -9.71 0.93 -10.74
C GLN A 109 -8.68 -0.14 -10.36
N TYR A 110 -8.03 0.01 -9.20
CA TYR A 110 -6.99 -0.90 -8.72
C TYR A 110 -7.38 -1.56 -7.39
N ASN A 111 -8.14 -2.65 -7.51
CA ASN A 111 -8.57 -3.45 -6.35
C ASN A 111 -7.50 -4.38 -5.79
N ASN A 112 -6.42 -4.61 -6.52
CA ASN A 112 -5.39 -5.62 -6.21
C ASN A 112 -4.01 -4.98 -6.30
N VAL A 113 -3.19 -5.20 -5.26
CA VAL A 113 -1.83 -4.65 -5.15
C VAL A 113 -0.95 -5.05 -6.34
N ASN A 114 -1.13 -6.26 -6.89
CA ASN A 114 -0.39 -6.73 -8.05
C ASN A 114 -0.74 -5.92 -9.30
N ALA A 115 -2.01 -5.59 -9.51
CA ALA A 115 -2.44 -4.77 -10.65
C ALA A 115 -1.93 -3.33 -10.52
N ALA A 116 -1.99 -2.78 -9.30
CA ALA A 116 -1.46 -1.45 -8.98
C ALA A 116 0.05 -1.37 -9.24
N LEU A 117 0.84 -2.31 -8.70
CA LEU A 117 2.29 -2.34 -8.86
C LEU A 117 2.69 -2.54 -10.33
N LYS A 118 2.02 -3.45 -11.06
CA LYS A 118 2.25 -3.62 -12.50
C LYS A 118 1.97 -2.34 -13.28
N ASN A 119 0.98 -1.55 -12.88
CA ASN A 119 0.72 -0.26 -13.51
C ASN A 119 1.84 0.76 -13.23
N ILE A 120 2.30 0.85 -11.99
CA ILE A 120 3.34 1.78 -11.56
C ILE A 120 4.67 1.49 -12.25
N TYR A 121 5.03 0.21 -12.38
CA TYR A 121 6.34 -0.24 -12.88
C TYR A 121 6.27 -0.85 -14.29
N LYS A 122 5.36 -0.37 -15.15
CA LYS A 122 5.29 -0.81 -16.55
C LYS A 122 6.69 -0.72 -17.21
N GLY A 123 7.25 -1.86 -17.60
CA GLY A 123 8.53 -1.95 -18.32
C GLY A 123 9.79 -2.04 -17.45
N ALA A 124 9.66 -2.25 -16.13
CA ALA A 124 10.78 -2.61 -15.25
C ALA A 124 11.26 -4.05 -15.44
#